data_AF-A0A9E1RKB6-F1
#
_entry.id   AF-A0A9E1RKB6-F1
#
_cell.length_a   1.000
_cell.length_b   1.000
_cell.length_c   1.000
_cell.angle_alpha   90.00
_cell.angle_beta   90.00
_cell.angle_gamma   90.00
#
_symmetry.space_group_name_H-M   'P 1'
#
loop_
_entity.id
_entity.type
_entity.pdbx_description
1 polymer ?
#
loop_
_entity_poly.entity_id
_entity_poly.type
_entity_poly.pdbx_seq_one_letter_code
_entity_poly.pdbx_strand_id
1 'polypeptide(L)' 'IRQPFAEGDQLPYWAGGARAVGQHHLYDLGVDPDEGENRRGETTEAEMADLLRTALVEVEAPAEQFERLGLA' A
#
# COMPACT_ATOMS: atom_id res chain seq x y z
N ILE A 1 -20.11 2.11 -0.20
CA ILE A 1 -19.65 2.82 -1.42
C ILE A 1 -18.53 1.97 -2.01
N ARG A 2 -18.68 1.49 -3.25
CA ARG A 2 -17.63 0.80 -3.98
C ARG A 2 -17.25 1.71 -5.15
N GLN A 3 -16.02 2.22 -5.17
CA GLN A 3 -15.49 2.93 -6.33
C GLN A 3 -14.74 1.89 -7.17
N PRO A 4 -15.23 1.57 -8.37
CA PRO A 4 -14.46 0.80 -9.34
C PRO A 4 -13.12 1.50 -9.61
N PHE A 5 -12.08 0.70 -9.87
CA PHE A 5 -10.77 1.18 -10.28
C PHE A 5 -10.44 0.57 -11.64
N ALA A 6 -10.32 1.40 -12.66
CA ALA A 6 -9.94 1.02 -14.01
C ALA A 6 -8.85 1.95 -14.55
N GLU A 7 -8.04 1.44 -15.46
CA GLU A 7 -7.09 2.26 -16.21
C GLU A 7 -7.84 3.39 -16.93
N GLY A 8 -7.36 4.63 -16.73
CA GLY A 8 -8.00 5.83 -17.29
C GLY A 8 -8.99 6.53 -16.36
N ASP A 9 -9.27 6.00 -15.16
CA ASP A 9 -10.06 6.70 -14.15
C ASP A 9 -9.42 8.05 -13.76
N GLN A 10 -10.26 9.07 -13.58
CA GLN A 10 -9.78 10.37 -13.14
C GLN A 10 -9.27 10.30 -11.70
N LEU A 11 -7.99 10.57 -11.54
CA LEU A 11 -7.39 10.77 -10.24
C LEU A 11 -7.82 12.12 -9.65
N PRO A 12 -8.11 12.19 -8.33
CA PRO A 12 -8.19 13.47 -7.64
C PRO A 12 -6.92 14.31 -7.89
N TYR A 13 -7.04 15.64 -7.91
CA TYR A 13 -5.91 16.53 -8.24
C TYR A 13 -4.69 16.35 -7.33
N TRP A 14 -4.89 15.83 -6.12
CA TRP A 14 -3.86 15.54 -5.12
C TRP A 14 -3.24 14.14 -5.22
N ALA A 15 -3.88 13.23 -5.98
CA ALA A 15 -3.43 11.84 -6.14
C ALA A 15 -2.49 11.65 -7.34
N GLY A 16 -2.26 12.72 -8.13
CA GLY A 16 -1.40 12.70 -9.30
C GLY A 16 0.07 13.05 -9.01
N GLY A 17 0.95 12.54 -9.87
CA GLY A 17 2.36 12.96 -9.95
C GLY A 17 3.34 12.18 -9.06
N ALA A 18 4.61 12.54 -9.16
CA ALA A 18 5.73 11.86 -8.49
C ALA A 18 5.67 11.87 -6.95
N ARG A 19 4.72 12.61 -6.36
CA ARG A 19 4.46 12.65 -4.92
C ARG A 19 3.54 11.53 -4.41
N ALA A 20 2.80 10.86 -5.31
CA ALA A 20 1.89 9.78 -4.93
C ALA A 20 2.39 8.40 -5.42
N VAL A 21 2.98 8.35 -6.61
CA VAL A 21 3.44 7.09 -7.20
C VAL A 21 4.70 6.59 -6.48
N GLY A 22 4.62 5.38 -5.94
CA GLY A 22 5.74 4.73 -5.26
C GLY A 22 6.19 5.49 -4.01
N GLN A 23 5.26 6.11 -3.27
CA GLN A 23 5.51 6.75 -1.98
C GLN A 23 4.77 6.01 -0.87
N HIS A 24 5.13 4.75 -0.64
CA HIS A 24 4.64 3.96 0.48
C HIS A 24 5.61 3.99 1.66
N HIS A 25 5.08 3.62 2.82
CA HIS A 25 5.79 3.74 4.09
C HIS A 25 5.66 2.44 4.88
N LEU A 26 6.75 2.08 5.54
CA LEU A 26 6.81 0.96 6.48
C LEU A 26 7.52 1.45 7.74
N TYR A 27 6.85 1.32 8.89
CA TYR A 27 7.35 1.77 10.18
C TYR A 27 7.30 0.64 11.20
N ASP A 28 8.31 0.58 12.05
CA ASP A 28 8.31 -0.29 13.22
C ASP A 28 8.00 0.55 14.46
N LEU A 29 6.72 0.61 14.82
CA LEU A 29 6.25 1.43 15.94
C LEU A 29 6.81 1.00 17.31
N GLY A 30 7.37 -0.20 17.43
CA GLY A 30 8.03 -0.65 18.65
C GLY A 30 9.39 0.01 18.87
N VAL A 31 10.03 0.47 17.80
CA VAL A 31 11.36 1.11 17.80
C VAL A 31 11.25 2.60 17.50
N ASP A 32 10.35 2.98 16.59
CA ASP A 32 10.12 4.34 16.10
C ASP A 32 8.63 4.71 16.23
N PRO A 33 8.18 5.08 17.44
CA PRO A 33 6.77 5.43 17.68
C PRO A 33 6.31 6.70 16.96
N ASP A 34 7.25 7.55 16.53
CA ASP A 34 6.98 8.83 15.87
C ASP A 34 7.06 8.74 14.33
N GLU A 35 7.24 7.54 13.76
CA GLU A 35 7.29 7.27 12.30
C GLU A 35 8.35 8.11 11.56
N GLY A 36 9.46 8.40 12.22
CA GLY A 36 10.59 9.16 11.66
C GLY A 36 11.45 8.38 10.68
N GLU A 37 11.46 7.05 10.74
CA GLU A 37 12.32 6.16 9.97
C GLU A 37 11.49 5.24 9.06
N ASN A 38 11.32 5.65 7.81
CA ASN A 38 10.67 4.82 6.80
C ASN A 38 11.62 3.69 6.34
N ARG A 39 11.21 2.45 6.60
CA ARG A 39 11.94 1.21 6.30
C ARG A 39 11.65 0.64 4.91
N ARG A 40 11.04 1.44 4.04
CA ARG A 40 10.84 1.10 2.64
C ARG A 40 12.20 0.83 1.96
N GLY A 41 12.25 -0.23 1.17
CA GLY A 41 13.42 -0.70 0.42
C GLY A 41 14.27 -1.71 1.21
N GLU A 42 13.99 -1.91 2.49
CA GLU A 42 14.67 -2.91 3.30
C GLU A 42 14.13 -4.32 3.04
N THR A 43 14.91 -5.34 3.43
CA THR A 43 14.53 -6.76 3.28
C THR A 43 13.21 -7.09 3.97
N THR A 44 12.92 -6.46 5.11
CA THR A 44 11.68 -6.64 5.87
C THR A 44 10.43 -6.23 5.08
N GLU A 45 10.56 -5.36 4.08
CA GLU A 45 9.42 -4.89 3.28
C GLU A 45 8.69 -6.04 2.60
N ALA A 46 9.43 -7.00 2.03
CA ALA A 46 8.84 -8.14 1.34
C ALA A 46 8.04 -9.05 2.29
N GLU A 47 8.55 -9.26 3.50
CA GLU A 47 7.87 -10.05 4.54
C GLU A 47 6.58 -9.37 5.00
N MET A 48 6.61 -8.05 5.18
CA MET A 48 5.43 -7.27 5.57
C MET A 48 4.40 -7.18 4.45
N ALA A 49 4.82 -7.11 3.19
CA ALA A 49 3.93 -7.16 2.04
C ALA A 49 3.20 -8.50 1.93
N ASP A 50 3.87 -9.62 2.23
CA ASP A 50 3.26 -10.95 2.26
C ASP A 50 2.26 -11.10 3.43
N LEU A 51 2.61 -10.57 4.60
CA LEU A 51 1.70 -10.52 5.75
C LEU A 51 0.44 -9.70 5.42
N LEU A 52 0.59 -8.54 4.77
CA LEU A 52 -0.53 -7.73 4.32
C LEU A 52 -1.39 -8.47 3.30
N ARG A 53 -0.78 -9.13 2.32
CA ARG A 53 -1.49 -9.97 1.33
C ARG A 53 -2.31 -11.06 2.04
N THR A 54 -1.73 -11.74 3.02
CA THR A 54 -2.42 -12.77 3.82
C THR A 54 -3.62 -12.19 4.57
N ALA A 55 -3.43 -11.08 5.28
CA ALA A 55 -4.51 -10.41 6.01
C ALA A 55 -5.65 -9.94 5.08
N LEU A 56 -5.33 -9.48 3.87
CA LEU A 56 -6.33 -9.10 2.88
C LEU A 56 -7.17 -10.30 2.41
N VAL A 57 -6.56 -11.48 2.26
CA VAL A 57 -7.30 -12.72 1.95
C VAL A 57 -8.22 -13.09 3.12
N GLU A 58 -7.75 -13.01 4.36
CA GLU A 58 -8.54 -13.35 5.56
C GLU A 58 -9.81 -12.50 5.71
N VAL A 59 -9.76 -11.23 5.29
CA VAL A 59 -10.92 -10.33 5.32
C VAL A 59 -11.73 -10.34 4.02
N GLU A 60 -11.46 -11.29 3.13
CA GLU A 60 -12.12 -11.43 1.83
C GLU A 60 -12.06 -10.13 1.00
N ALA A 61 -10.90 -9.45 1.02
CA ALA A 61 -10.72 -8.21 0.29
C ALA A 61 -10.98 -8.43 -1.22
N PRO A 62 -11.61 -7.46 -1.90
CA PRO A 62 -11.80 -7.52 -3.35
C PRO A 62 -10.48 -7.71 -4.12
N ALA A 63 -10.49 -8.51 -5.20
CA ALA A 63 -9.31 -8.75 -6.04
C ALA A 63 -8.67 -7.44 -6.58
N GLU A 64 -9.50 -6.44 -6.92
CA GLU A 64 -9.06 -5.09 -7.34
C GLU A 64 -8.20 -4.37 -6.29
N GLN A 65 -8.31 -4.73 -5.00
CA GLN A 65 -7.51 -4.16 -3.94
C GLN A 65 -6.05 -4.62 -4.01
N PHE A 66 -5.80 -5.86 -4.42
CA PHE A 66 -4.45 -6.40 -4.59
C PHE A 66 -3.73 -5.69 -5.74
N GLU A 67 -4.40 -5.51 -6.88
CA GLU A 67 -3.89 -4.75 -8.03
C GLU A 67 -3.53 -3.31 -7.65
N ARG A 68 -4.42 -2.62 -6.93
CA ARG A 68 -4.20 -1.23 -6.49
C ARG A 68 -3.00 -1.06 -5.56
N LEU A 69 -2.71 -2.07 -4.75
CA LEU A 69 -1.59 -2.06 -3.81
C LEU A 69 -0.30 -2.59 -4.43
N GLY A 70 -0.31 -3.08 -5.67
CA GLY A 70 0.85 -3.76 -6.27
C GLY A 70 1.15 -5.11 -5.61
N LEU A 71 0.13 -5.73 -5.01
CA LEU A 71 0.16 -7.03 -4.35
C LEU A 71 -0.59 -8.08 -5.18
N ALA A 72 -0.70 -7.93 -6.49
CA ALA A 72 -1.19 -8.99 -7.37
C ALA A 72 -0.17 -10.14 -7.44
#